data_AF-A0A4S0JSL5-F1
#
_entry.id   AF-A0A4S0JSL5-F1
#
_cell.length_a   1.000
_cell.length_b   1.000
_cell.length_c   1.000
_cell.angle_alpha   90.00
_cell.angle_beta   90.00
_cell.angle_gamma   90.00
#
_symmetry.space_group_name_H-M   'P 1'
#
loop_
_entity.id
_entity.type
_entity.pdbx_description
1 polymer ?
#
loop_
_entity_poly.entity_id
_entity_poly.type
_entity_poly.pdbx_seq_one_letter_code
_entity_poly.pdbx_strand_id
1 'polypeptide(L)'
;EQRIGLRTVELRREEDGKGGQGFAFVINGVPIFAKGANVIPFDAFPARVDAARLRQVLTAARDANMNMLRNWGGGYYEDDAFFDIADELGLLVW
;
A
#
# COMPACT_ATOMS: atom_id res chain seq x y z
N GLU A 1 20.16 -1.35 -9.84
CA GLU A 1 19.60 -0.04 -10.25
C GLU A 1 18.33 0.19 -9.42
N GLN A 2 17.95 1.44 -9.11
CA GLN A 2 16.71 1.73 -8.38
C GLN A 2 15.74 2.48 -9.27
N ARG A 3 14.46 2.08 -9.25
CA ARG A 3 13.38 2.77 -9.95
C ARG A 3 12.69 3.73 -8.98
N ILE A 4 12.56 5.00 -9.37
CA ILE A 4 12.08 6.07 -8.48
C ILE A 4 10.87 6.78 -9.11
N GLY A 5 9.78 6.87 -8.34
CA GLY A 5 8.64 7.73 -8.66
C GLY A 5 8.72 9.06 -7.93
N LEU A 6 8.60 10.18 -8.65
CA LEU A 6 8.56 11.51 -8.04
C LEU A 6 7.12 11.82 -7.58
N ARG A 7 6.91 11.91 -6.26
CA ARG A 7 5.61 12.21 -5.63
C ARG A 7 5.77 12.72 -4.21
N THR A 8 4.77 13.46 -3.72
CA THR A 8 4.61 13.75 -2.29
C THR A 8 3.50 12.88 -1.70
N VAL A 9 3.70 12.45 -0.45
CA VAL A 9 2.72 11.70 0.34
C VAL A 9 2.67 12.35 1.71
N GLU A 10 1.48 12.79 2.13
CA GLU A 10 1.23 13.44 3.42
C GLU A 10 0.13 12.69 4.16
N LEU A 11 0.33 12.46 5.46
CA LEU A 11 -0.73 12.07 6.38
C LEU A 11 -1.25 13.34 7.08
N ARG A 12 -2.38 13.86 6.62
CA ARG A 12 -3.02 15.06 7.16
C ARG A 12 -3.81 14.73 8.42
N ARG A 13 -3.48 15.43 9.51
CA ARG A 13 -4.06 15.21 10.85
C ARG A 13 -4.45 16.53 11.54
N GLU A 14 -5.12 17.39 10.80
CA GLU A 14 -5.64 18.68 11.29
C GLU A 14 -6.78 18.47 12.30
N GLU A 15 -6.91 19.37 13.27
CA GLU A 15 -8.02 19.36 14.22
C GLU A 15 -9.34 19.76 13.53
N ASP A 16 -10.44 19.10 13.86
CA ASP A 16 -11.73 19.31 13.19
C ASP A 16 -12.60 20.43 13.81
N GLY A 17 -12.07 21.15 14.80
CA GLY A 17 -12.77 22.20 15.55
C GLY A 17 -13.88 21.68 16.48
N LYS A 18 -14.10 20.36 16.55
CA LYS A 18 -15.06 19.68 17.42
C LYS A 18 -14.38 18.81 18.48
N GLY A 19 -13.05 18.95 18.63
CA GLY A 19 -12.22 18.16 19.53
C GLY A 19 -11.74 16.83 18.94
N GLY A 20 -11.94 16.60 17.63
CA GLY A 20 -11.40 15.47 16.88
C GLY A 20 -10.17 15.83 16.06
N GLN A 21 -9.54 14.81 15.48
CA GLN A 21 -8.38 14.93 14.59
C GLN A 21 -8.64 14.17 13.29
N GLY A 22 -8.38 14.82 12.17
CA GLY A 22 -8.43 14.19 10.86
C GLY A 22 -7.41 13.06 10.70
N PHE A 23 -7.69 12.17 9.75
CA PHE A 23 -6.75 11.15 9.32
C PHE A 23 -6.96 10.91 7.83
N ALA A 24 -6.22 11.62 6.99
CA ALA A 24 -6.37 11.55 5.54
C ALA A 24 -5.00 11.46 4.85
N PHE A 25 -4.92 10.64 3.81
CA PHE A 25 -3.77 10.63 2.93
C PHE A 25 -3.94 11.65 1.81
N VAL A 26 -2.88 12.40 1.52
CA VAL A 26 -2.84 13.41 0.47
C VAL A 26 -1.67 13.10 -0.44
N ILE A 27 -1.95 12.91 -1.73
CA ILE A 27 -0.97 12.55 -2.75
C ILE A 27 -0.84 13.70 -3.73
N ASN A 28 0.34 14.27 -3.86
CA ASN A 28 0.58 15.43 -4.75
C ASN A 28 -0.41 16.59 -4.51
N GLY A 29 -0.76 16.86 -3.25
CA GLY A 29 -1.71 17.90 -2.86
C GLY A 29 -3.19 17.53 -3.00
N VAL A 30 -3.51 16.35 -3.53
CA VAL A 30 -4.90 15.87 -3.69
C VAL A 30 -5.25 14.88 -2.58
N PRO A 31 -6.24 15.17 -1.72
CA PRO A 31 -6.73 14.20 -0.74
C PRO A 31 -7.34 13.00 -1.44
N ILE A 32 -6.97 11.79 -1.00
CA ILE A 32 -7.54 10.55 -1.52
C ILE A 32 -8.40 9.86 -0.46
N PHE A 33 -9.45 9.18 -0.91
CA PHE A 33 -10.13 8.20 -0.09
C PHE A 33 -9.39 6.85 -0.21
N ALA A 34 -8.78 6.39 0.89
CA ALA A 34 -8.08 5.12 0.91
C ALA A 34 -9.08 3.95 0.81
N LYS A 35 -8.92 3.12 -0.21
CA LYS A 35 -9.72 1.91 -0.47
C LYS A 35 -8.76 0.75 -0.57
N GLY A 36 -8.94 -0.26 0.27
CA GLY A 36 -7.89 -1.25 0.43
C GLY A 36 -8.24 -2.42 1.32
N ALA A 37 -7.21 -3.21 1.58
CA ALA A 37 -7.23 -4.36 2.47
C ALA A 37 -5.94 -4.40 3.30
N ASN A 38 -5.91 -5.32 4.27
CA ASN A 38 -4.69 -5.66 5.00
C ASN A 38 -4.03 -6.84 4.30
N VAL A 39 -2.74 -6.69 3.99
CA VAL A 39 -1.88 -7.79 3.53
C VAL A 39 -1.38 -8.54 4.76
N ILE A 40 -1.47 -9.87 4.70
CA ILE A 40 -0.91 -10.81 5.66
C ILE A 40 0.07 -11.73 4.91
N PRO A 41 0.94 -12.49 5.59
CA PRO A 41 1.81 -13.46 4.95
C PRO A 41 1.08 -14.36 3.95
N PHE A 42 1.58 -14.43 2.72
CA PHE A 42 0.95 -15.17 1.62
C PHE A 42 1.10 -16.69 1.73
N ASP A 43 2.01 -17.15 2.59
CA ASP A 43 2.23 -18.55 2.96
C ASP A 43 2.80 -18.61 4.38
N ALA A 44 2.63 -19.76 5.05
CA ALA A 44 3.28 -20.04 6.32
C ALA A 44 4.80 -20.19 6.18
N PHE A 45 5.28 -20.54 4.98
CA PHE A 45 6.69 -20.62 4.61
C PHE A 45 7.01 -19.54 3.56
N PRO A 46 7.52 -18.36 3.97
CA PRO A 46 7.75 -17.22 3.07
C PRO A 46 8.58 -17.56 1.83
N ALA A 47 9.55 -18.48 1.97
CA ALA A 47 10.41 -18.95 0.87
C ALA A 47 9.67 -19.65 -0.29
N ARG A 48 8.37 -19.98 -0.13
CA ARG A 48 7.53 -20.56 -1.19
C ARG A 48 6.77 -19.51 -2.01
N VAL A 49 6.75 -18.27 -1.55
CA VAL A 49 6.07 -17.17 -2.24
C VAL A 49 6.98 -16.68 -3.36
N ASP A 50 6.50 -16.75 -4.60
CA ASP A 50 7.22 -16.26 -5.76
C ASP A 50 6.62 -14.94 -6.30
N ALA A 51 7.40 -14.25 -7.13
CA ALA A 51 6.97 -12.97 -7.72
C ALA A 51 5.70 -13.11 -8.59
N ALA A 52 5.45 -14.28 -9.18
CA ALA A 52 4.26 -14.52 -9.98
C ALA A 52 3.00 -14.53 -9.10
N ARG A 53 3.07 -15.17 -7.92
CA ARG A 53 2.02 -15.16 -6.91
C ARG A 53 1.76 -13.76 -6.39
N LEU A 54 2.80 -13.01 -6.04
CA LEU A 54 2.68 -11.61 -5.62
C LEU A 54 2.00 -10.77 -6.69
N ARG A 55 2.43 -10.87 -7.96
CA ARG A 55 1.83 -10.13 -9.07
C ARG A 55 0.37 -10.48 -9.28
N GLN A 56 0.01 -11.76 -9.18
CA GLN A 56 -1.38 -12.18 -9.28
C GLN A 56 -2.25 -11.50 -8.21
N VAL A 57 -1.82 -11.52 -6.95
CA VAL A 57 -2.60 -10.98 -5.84
C VAL A 57 -2.69 -9.45 -5.89
N LEU A 58 -1.57 -8.77 -6.16
CA LEU A 58 -1.55 -7.31 -6.27
C LEU A 58 -2.34 -6.81 -7.49
N THR A 59 -2.31 -7.55 -8.60
CA THR A 59 -3.17 -7.26 -9.76
C THR A 59 -4.64 -7.40 -9.40
N ALA A 60 -5.02 -8.43 -8.64
CA ALA A 60 -6.39 -8.58 -8.15
C ALA A 60 -6.82 -7.42 -7.24
N ALA A 61 -5.91 -6.88 -6.40
CA ALA A 61 -6.18 -5.70 -5.59
C ALA A 61 -6.44 -4.45 -6.46
N ARG A 62 -5.61 -4.22 -7.49
CA ARG A 62 -5.84 -3.15 -8.48
C ARG A 62 -7.18 -3.31 -9.18
N ASP A 63 -7.48 -4.52 -9.67
CA ASP A 63 -8.71 -4.81 -10.42
C ASP A 63 -9.96 -4.70 -9.55
N ALA A 64 -9.82 -4.87 -8.23
CA ALA A 64 -10.84 -4.56 -7.23
C ALA A 64 -10.93 -3.06 -6.86
N ASN A 65 -10.30 -2.17 -7.63
CA ASN A 65 -10.27 -0.71 -7.45
C ASN A 65 -9.67 -0.23 -6.11
N MET A 66 -8.75 -1.01 -5.53
CA MET A 66 -7.97 -0.59 -4.37
C MET A 66 -6.86 0.39 -4.78
N ASN A 67 -6.51 1.29 -3.86
CA ASN A 67 -5.41 2.25 -4.02
C ASN A 67 -4.42 2.24 -2.85
N MET A 68 -4.68 1.43 -1.81
CA MET A 68 -3.79 1.28 -0.65
C MET A 68 -3.88 -0.14 -0.10
N LEU A 69 -2.75 -0.68 0.33
CA LEU A 69 -2.64 -1.94 1.05
C LEU A 69 -1.87 -1.70 2.35
N ARG A 70 -2.40 -2.19 3.47
CA ARG A 70 -1.67 -2.15 4.75
C ARG A 70 -0.84 -3.43 4.89
N ASN A 71 0.49 -3.33 4.85
CA ASN A 71 1.35 -4.43 5.21
C ASN A 71 1.29 -4.63 6.74
N TRP A 72 0.52 -5.63 7.17
CA TRP A 72 0.20 -5.77 8.58
C TRP A 72 1.42 -6.18 9.41
N GLY A 73 1.67 -5.43 10.50
CA GLY A 73 2.89 -5.54 11.31
C GLY A 73 3.10 -6.80 12.15
N GLY A 74 2.27 -7.84 12.02
CA GLY A 74 2.59 -9.15 12.61
C GLY A 74 3.08 -10.19 11.58
N GLY A 75 3.27 -9.78 10.33
CA GLY A 75 3.93 -10.56 9.29
C GLY A 75 5.43 -10.26 9.26
N TYR A 76 5.94 -9.94 8.08
CA TYR A 76 7.34 -9.57 7.82
C TYR A 76 7.40 -8.40 6.84
N TYR A 77 8.59 -7.81 6.70
CA TYR A 77 8.87 -6.96 5.56
C TYR A 77 8.87 -7.84 4.31
N GLU A 78 7.99 -7.52 3.36
CA GLU A 78 7.92 -8.21 2.08
C GLU A 78 9.22 -8.01 1.28
N ASP A 79 9.40 -8.83 0.24
CA ASP A 79 10.54 -8.72 -0.66
C ASP A 79 10.43 -7.50 -1.59
N ASP A 80 11.54 -7.15 -2.26
CA ASP A 80 11.57 -6.05 -3.23
C ASP A 80 10.53 -6.23 -4.33
N ALA A 81 10.22 -7.48 -4.72
CA ALA A 81 9.24 -7.77 -5.76
C ALA A 81 7.83 -7.29 -5.39
N PHE A 82 7.42 -7.42 -4.13
CA PHE A 82 6.15 -6.88 -3.64
C PHE A 82 6.09 -5.34 -3.84
N PHE A 83 7.13 -4.62 -3.41
CA PHE A 83 7.18 -3.16 -3.51
C PHE A 83 7.28 -2.69 -4.98
N ASP A 84 8.09 -3.37 -5.80
CA ASP A 84 8.23 -3.08 -7.22
C ASP A 84 6.91 -3.26 -7.99
N ILE A 85 6.15 -4.30 -7.66
CA ILE A 85 4.83 -4.53 -8.26
C ILE A 85 3.82 -3.48 -7.77
N ALA A 86 3.83 -3.14 -6.48
CA ALA A 86 2.96 -2.11 -5.93
C ALA A 86 3.21 -0.74 -6.59
N ASP A 87 4.48 -0.38 -6.83
CA ASP A 87 4.89 0.82 -7.55
C ASP A 87 4.32 0.86 -8.98
N GLU A 88 4.40 -0.25 -9.72
CA GLU A 88 3.87 -0.35 -11.08
C GLU A 88 2.34 -0.28 -11.16
N LEU A 89 1.65 -0.83 -10.15
CA LEU A 89 0.20 -0.91 -10.13
C LEU A 89 -0.47 0.31 -9.48
N GLY A 90 0.32 1.23 -8.92
CA GLY A 90 -0.20 2.43 -8.24
C GLY A 90 -0.88 2.12 -6.90
N LEU A 91 -0.37 1.12 -6.17
CA LEU A 91 -0.86 0.74 -4.84
C LEU A 91 0.02 1.36 -3.76
N LEU A 92 -0.55 2.24 -2.94
CA LEU A 92 0.15 2.75 -1.75
C LEU A 92 0.34 1.63 -0.74
N VAL A 93 1.49 1.59 -0.07
CA VAL A 93 1.75 0.63 1.02
C VAL A 93 1.80 1.38 2.35
N TRP A 94 0.97 0.95 3.30
CA TRP A 94 0.97 1.40 4.70
C TRP A 94 1.63 0.34 5.57
#